data_AF-D8S915-F1
#
_entry.id   AF-D8S915-F1
#
_cell.length_a   1.000
_cell.length_b   1.000
_cell.length_c   1.000
_cell.angle_alpha   90.00
_cell.angle_beta   90.00
_cell.angle_gamma   90.00
#
_symmetry.space_group_name_H-M   'P 1'
#
loop_
_entity.id
_entity.type
_entity.pdbx_description
1 polymer ?
#
loop_
_entity_poly.entity_id
_entity_poly.type
_entity_poly.pdbx_seq_one_letter_code
_entity_poly.pdbx_strand_id
1 'polypeptide(L)'
;MIDSVFGTEEKTVELYDAHTKAIISSAVKGINGTVFAYGQTSSGKTYTMRGSPGEPGIVPLSVLDVFANIQKAEDREFLLRVSYMEIYNEEINDLLAPENRKLQVHENIERGIFVAGLREEIVSCPEQVLQLLDFGEAHRHVGETNMNVYSSRSHTIFRMVIESRDRSQDDALQTCDAVRVSVLNLVDLAGSERVAKTGAEGARLKEGSHINKSLMTLGTVINKLSEGIESQGGHVPYRDSKLTRILQPALGGNARTVIICNVTPAMVHVDETKGTLQFASRAIRVTNCAQVNEIVTDAALLKRQKREIEELRKKLQENHSEHLEEEVLSLRNDMLKIELERERMALELQNKAERERRMKEQIENLSTMVLNSAVDDRHTDKSMKKVCKFENVGFSQQLQVV
;
A
#
# COMPACT_ATOMS: atom_id res chain seq x y z
N MET A 1 -15.88 2.67 -30.97
CA MET A 1 -15.54 3.85 -30.15
C MET A 1 -14.06 3.73 -29.82
N ILE A 2 -13.30 4.82 -29.94
CA ILE A 2 -11.87 4.92 -29.62
C ILE A 2 -11.70 6.26 -28.88
N ASP A 3 -10.79 6.35 -27.91
CA ASP A 3 -10.63 7.55 -27.07
C ASP A 3 -10.15 8.77 -27.86
N SER A 4 -9.27 8.57 -28.85
CA SER A 4 -8.73 9.65 -29.70
C SER A 4 -8.24 9.11 -31.04
N VAL A 5 -8.17 10.00 -32.04
CA VAL A 5 -7.63 9.72 -33.38
C VAL A 5 -6.65 10.83 -33.73
N PHE A 6 -5.49 10.44 -34.27
CA PHE A 6 -4.44 11.34 -34.73
C PHE A 6 -4.26 11.11 -36.24
N GLY A 7 -4.38 12.18 -37.02
CA GLY A 7 -4.12 12.21 -38.45
C GLY A 7 -2.62 12.30 -38.80
N THR A 8 -2.34 12.65 -40.05
CA THR A 8 -0.98 12.69 -40.61
C THR A 8 -0.21 13.96 -40.27
N GLU A 9 -0.92 15.01 -39.83
CA GLU A 9 -0.31 16.31 -39.52
C GLU A 9 0.06 16.43 -38.04
N GLU A 10 -0.55 15.61 -37.18
CA GLU A 10 -0.24 15.57 -35.74
C GLU A 10 1.10 14.90 -35.48
N LYS A 11 1.89 15.53 -34.62
CA LYS A 11 3.19 15.01 -34.21
C LYS A 11 3.07 14.01 -33.07
N THR A 12 4.07 13.14 -32.94
CA THR A 12 4.16 12.15 -31.86
C THR A 12 4.13 12.79 -30.47
N VAL A 13 4.65 14.00 -30.33
CA VAL A 13 4.61 14.76 -29.06
C VAL A 13 3.19 15.12 -28.63
N GLU A 14 2.28 15.37 -29.57
CA GLU A 14 0.88 15.69 -29.27
C GLU A 14 0.14 14.46 -28.72
N LEU A 15 0.39 13.29 -29.34
CA LEU A 15 -0.08 12.01 -28.82
C LEU A 15 0.51 11.69 -27.44
N TYR A 16 1.79 11.98 -27.25
CA TYR A 16 2.48 11.79 -25.99
C TYR A 16 1.85 12.63 -24.87
N ASP A 17 1.69 13.94 -25.09
CA ASP A 17 1.13 14.87 -24.12
C ASP A 17 -0.32 14.54 -23.78
N ALA A 18 -1.11 14.11 -24.77
CA ALA A 18 -2.52 13.80 -24.59
C ALA A 18 -2.76 12.53 -23.74
N HIS A 19 -2.00 11.44 -23.98
CA HIS A 19 -2.34 10.12 -23.42
C HIS A 19 -1.20 9.44 -22.65
N THR A 20 0.06 9.66 -23.04
CA THR A 20 1.18 8.89 -22.48
C THR A 20 1.75 9.55 -21.24
N LYS A 21 1.89 10.88 -21.24
CA LYS A 21 2.48 11.66 -20.14
C LYS A 21 1.84 11.40 -18.78
N ALA A 22 0.52 11.20 -18.75
CA ALA A 22 -0.20 10.87 -17.54
C ALA A 22 0.18 9.48 -16.97
N ILE A 23 0.45 8.50 -17.83
CA ILE A 23 0.97 7.18 -17.42
C ILE A 23 2.36 7.32 -16.84
N ILE A 24 3.25 8.08 -17.48
CA ILE A 24 4.62 8.31 -17.01
C ILE A 24 4.61 8.96 -15.63
N SER A 25 3.79 9.99 -15.46
CA SER A 25 3.61 10.67 -14.17
C SER A 25 3.04 9.74 -13.08
N SER A 26 2.19 8.78 -13.47
CA SER A 26 1.64 7.77 -12.55
C SER A 26 2.67 6.71 -12.16
N ALA A 27 3.56 6.34 -13.10
CA ALA A 27 4.66 5.42 -12.86
C ALA A 27 5.60 5.94 -11.79
N VAL A 28 6.02 7.22 -11.89
CA VAL A 28 6.86 7.84 -10.85
C VAL A 28 6.17 7.86 -9.48
N LYS A 29 4.83 7.92 -9.45
CA LYS A 29 4.03 7.86 -8.20
C LYS A 29 3.81 6.44 -7.67
N GLY A 30 4.36 5.41 -8.29
CA GLY A 30 4.27 4.03 -7.82
C GLY A 30 3.15 3.20 -8.45
N ILE A 31 2.51 3.65 -9.54
CA ILE A 31 1.48 2.88 -10.25
C ILE A 31 2.09 2.25 -11.51
N ASN A 32 1.88 0.97 -11.75
CA ASN A 32 2.40 0.34 -12.98
C ASN A 32 1.84 1.02 -14.25
N GLY A 33 2.69 1.16 -15.26
CA GLY A 33 2.36 1.79 -16.53
C GLY A 33 2.71 0.87 -17.70
N THR A 34 1.90 0.87 -18.75
CA THR A 34 2.25 0.19 -19.99
C THR A 34 1.75 0.97 -21.18
N VAL A 35 2.62 1.19 -22.16
CA VAL A 35 2.27 1.81 -23.44
C VAL A 35 2.74 0.88 -24.53
N PHE A 36 1.85 0.49 -25.45
CA PHE A 36 2.27 -0.36 -26.57
C PHE A 36 1.66 0.05 -27.90
N ALA A 37 2.49 -0.03 -28.93
CA ALA A 37 2.09 0.20 -30.32
C ALA A 37 1.66 -1.10 -30.99
N TYR A 38 0.50 -1.09 -31.67
CA TYR A 38 -0.10 -2.25 -32.33
C TYR A 38 -0.54 -1.88 -33.75
N GLY A 39 -0.33 -2.78 -34.70
CA GLY A 39 -0.69 -2.55 -36.11
C GLY A 39 0.20 -3.34 -37.06
N GLN A 40 -0.12 -3.29 -38.34
CA GLN A 40 0.65 -4.01 -39.36
C GLN A 40 2.07 -3.47 -39.51
N THR A 41 2.96 -4.23 -40.14
CA THR A 41 4.27 -3.74 -40.57
C THR A 41 4.13 -2.48 -41.42
N SER A 42 5.05 -1.54 -41.19
CA SER A 42 5.09 -0.23 -41.87
C SER A 42 3.88 0.68 -41.59
N SER A 43 3.04 0.41 -40.58
CA SER A 43 1.98 1.34 -40.15
C SER A 43 2.46 2.49 -39.26
N GLY A 44 3.74 2.48 -38.84
CA GLY A 44 4.33 3.55 -38.02
C GLY A 44 4.57 3.20 -36.56
N LYS A 45 4.42 1.93 -36.12
CA LYS A 45 4.65 1.53 -34.71
C LYS A 45 6.01 1.97 -34.17
N THR A 46 7.10 1.58 -34.83
CA THR A 46 8.47 1.94 -34.44
C THR A 46 8.70 3.45 -34.53
N TYR A 47 8.11 4.14 -35.52
CA TYR A 47 8.16 5.60 -35.60
C TYR A 47 7.48 6.24 -34.39
N THR A 48 6.29 5.78 -34.01
CA THR A 48 5.61 6.28 -32.81
C THR A 48 6.42 5.99 -31.54
N MET A 49 6.95 4.78 -31.38
CA MET A 49 7.64 4.39 -30.15
C MET A 49 9.05 5.00 -30.03
N ARG A 50 9.87 4.97 -31.09
CA ARG A 50 11.25 5.49 -31.05
C ARG A 50 11.39 6.89 -31.65
N GLY A 51 10.63 7.19 -32.69
CA GLY A 51 10.72 8.44 -33.43
C GLY A 51 11.82 8.41 -34.48
N SER A 52 12.24 9.62 -34.84
CA SER A 52 13.36 9.92 -35.72
C SER A 52 14.26 10.98 -35.06
N PRO A 53 15.47 11.25 -35.59
CA PRO A 53 16.32 12.30 -35.05
C PRO A 53 15.68 13.71 -34.99
N GLY A 54 14.70 13.99 -35.86
CA GLY A 54 13.98 15.26 -35.88
C GLY A 54 12.67 15.27 -35.09
N GLU A 55 12.16 14.10 -34.72
CA GLU A 55 10.90 13.96 -33.98
C GLU A 55 10.99 12.76 -33.02
N PRO A 56 11.28 12.99 -31.72
CA PRO A 56 11.42 11.91 -30.75
C PRO A 56 10.10 11.18 -30.52
N GLY A 57 10.16 9.85 -30.40
CA GLY A 57 9.01 9.00 -30.14
C GLY A 57 8.65 8.91 -28.65
N ILE A 58 7.68 8.05 -28.34
CA ILE A 58 7.18 7.82 -26.98
C ILE A 58 8.28 7.40 -26.01
N VAL A 59 9.21 6.52 -26.40
CA VAL A 59 10.28 6.02 -25.54
C VAL A 59 11.23 7.12 -25.09
N PRO A 60 11.93 7.86 -25.99
CA PRO A 60 12.82 8.93 -25.56
C PRO A 60 12.09 10.05 -24.80
N LEU A 61 10.85 10.40 -25.20
CA LEU A 61 10.02 11.37 -24.46
C LEU A 61 9.71 10.89 -23.03
N SER A 62 9.33 9.62 -22.88
CA SER A 62 9.05 9.01 -21.58
C SER A 62 10.27 9.02 -20.67
N VAL A 63 11.46 8.73 -21.20
CA VAL A 63 12.71 8.76 -20.44
C VAL A 63 12.95 10.16 -19.87
N LEU A 64 12.89 11.19 -20.72
CA LEU A 64 13.09 12.58 -20.28
C LEU A 64 12.09 12.98 -19.19
N ASP A 65 10.82 12.64 -19.37
CA ASP A 65 9.77 12.97 -18.41
C ASP A 65 9.88 12.18 -17.10
N VAL A 66 10.31 10.92 -17.11
CA VAL A 66 10.59 10.17 -15.87
C VAL A 66 11.60 10.94 -15.02
N PHE A 67 12.74 11.31 -15.61
CA PHE A 67 13.77 12.06 -14.89
C PHE A 67 13.29 13.46 -14.47
N ALA A 68 12.53 14.16 -15.31
CA ALA A 68 11.97 15.46 -14.96
C ALA A 68 10.95 15.37 -13.80
N ASN A 69 10.15 14.30 -13.74
CA ASN A 69 9.22 14.06 -12.62
C ASN A 69 9.96 13.66 -11.33
N ILE A 70 11.03 12.87 -11.44
CA ILE A 70 11.90 12.52 -10.30
C ILE A 70 12.55 13.78 -9.72
N GLN A 71 13.09 14.66 -10.56
CA GLN A 71 13.70 15.93 -10.11
C GLN A 71 12.71 16.86 -9.38
N LYS A 72 11.41 16.80 -9.73
CA LYS A 72 10.36 17.58 -9.08
C LYS A 72 9.87 16.97 -7.75
N ALA A 73 10.15 15.69 -7.50
CA ALA A 73 9.72 14.98 -6.30
C ALA A 73 10.79 15.10 -5.21
N GLU A 74 10.82 16.26 -4.54
CA GLU A 74 11.85 16.60 -3.54
C GLU A 74 11.73 15.78 -2.24
N ASP A 75 10.55 15.24 -1.97
CA ASP A 75 10.18 14.46 -0.78
C ASP A 75 10.55 12.99 -0.86
N ARG A 76 11.06 12.51 -2.01
CA ARG A 76 11.39 11.09 -2.22
C ARG A 76 12.76 10.91 -2.85
N GLU A 77 13.38 9.78 -2.53
CA GLU A 77 14.58 9.29 -3.20
C GLU A 77 14.21 8.18 -4.16
N PHE A 78 14.88 8.12 -5.31
CA PHE A 78 14.54 7.21 -6.40
C PHE A 78 15.71 6.32 -6.80
N LEU A 79 15.41 5.07 -7.13
CA LEU A 79 16.33 4.14 -7.80
C LEU A 79 15.66 3.68 -9.10
N LEU A 80 16.32 3.95 -10.22
CA LEU A 80 15.83 3.59 -11.55
C LEU A 80 16.67 2.44 -12.12
N ARG A 81 15.98 1.40 -12.58
CA ARG A 81 16.59 0.26 -13.28
C ARG A 81 15.95 0.08 -14.64
N VAL A 82 16.74 -0.13 -15.67
CA VAL A 82 16.26 -0.33 -17.04
C VAL A 82 16.66 -1.69 -17.57
N SER A 83 15.78 -2.28 -18.37
CA SER A 83 16.04 -3.52 -19.10
C SER A 83 15.43 -3.41 -20.49
N TYR A 84 16.04 -4.09 -21.45
CA TYR A 84 15.54 -4.08 -22.82
C TYR A 84 15.57 -5.50 -23.38
N MET A 85 14.41 -5.99 -23.77
CA MET A 85 14.27 -7.37 -24.24
C MET A 85 13.54 -7.43 -25.58
N GLU A 86 13.90 -8.45 -26.34
CA GLU A 86 13.24 -8.85 -27.56
C GLU A 86 12.53 -10.18 -27.37
N ILE A 87 11.31 -10.29 -27.88
CA ILE A 87 10.58 -11.55 -27.98
C ILE A 87 10.47 -11.91 -29.46
N TYR A 88 11.20 -12.94 -29.88
CA TYR A 88 11.18 -13.47 -31.24
C TYR A 88 10.98 -14.98 -31.19
N ASN A 89 10.02 -15.49 -31.97
CA ASN A 89 9.72 -16.92 -32.01
C ASN A 89 9.46 -17.54 -30.61
N GLU A 90 8.77 -16.81 -29.73
CA GLU A 90 8.52 -17.19 -28.31
C GLU A 90 9.79 -17.40 -27.45
N GLU A 91 10.95 -16.97 -27.95
CA GLU A 91 12.21 -16.90 -27.20
C GLU A 91 12.44 -15.44 -26.77
N ILE A 92 12.86 -15.25 -25.52
CA ILE A 92 13.19 -13.94 -24.97
C ILE A 92 14.71 -13.78 -25.03
N ASN A 93 15.17 -12.73 -25.69
CA ASN A 93 16.58 -12.35 -25.76
C ASN A 93 16.78 -11.00 -25.08
N ASP A 94 17.89 -10.85 -24.37
CA ASP A 94 18.28 -9.61 -23.73
C ASP A 94 19.05 -8.74 -24.74
N LEU A 95 18.57 -7.51 -24.98
CA LEU A 95 19.20 -6.57 -25.89
C LEU A 95 20.35 -5.78 -25.23
N LEU A 96 20.44 -5.78 -23.89
CA LEU A 96 21.54 -5.16 -23.13
C LEU A 96 22.66 -6.17 -22.77
N ALA A 97 22.37 -7.46 -22.89
CA ALA A 97 23.34 -8.56 -22.74
C ALA A 97 23.10 -9.63 -23.82
N PRO A 98 23.66 -9.46 -25.03
CA PRO A 98 23.39 -10.36 -26.18
C PRO A 98 23.74 -11.85 -25.97
N GLU A 99 24.56 -12.14 -24.96
CA GLU A 99 24.87 -13.48 -24.47
C GLU A 99 23.68 -14.18 -23.77
N ASN A 100 22.76 -13.40 -23.21
CA ASN A 100 21.58 -13.86 -22.48
C ASN A 100 20.42 -14.11 -23.45
N ARG A 101 20.27 -15.37 -23.87
CA ARG A 101 19.24 -15.80 -24.83
C ARG A 101 18.30 -16.83 -24.23
N LYS A 102 17.09 -16.92 -24.80
CA LYS A 102 16.05 -17.90 -24.41
C LYS A 102 15.68 -17.82 -22.93
N LEU A 103 15.59 -16.61 -22.41
CA LEU A 103 15.27 -16.33 -21.02
C LEU A 103 13.86 -16.84 -20.67
N GLN A 104 13.66 -17.20 -19.40
CA GLN A 104 12.41 -17.80 -18.92
C GLN A 104 11.59 -16.80 -18.11
N VAL A 105 10.28 -16.85 -18.31
CA VAL A 105 9.31 -16.07 -17.51
C VAL A 105 8.96 -16.87 -16.26
N HIS A 106 9.19 -16.26 -15.10
CA HIS A 106 8.82 -16.79 -13.80
C HIS A 106 7.79 -15.89 -13.12
N GLU A 107 7.16 -16.43 -12.09
CA GLU A 107 6.13 -15.75 -11.31
C GLU A 107 6.47 -15.99 -9.84
N ASN A 108 6.54 -14.92 -9.06
CA ASN A 108 6.81 -14.94 -7.63
C ASN A 108 5.73 -14.09 -6.92
N ILE A 109 5.32 -14.50 -5.72
CA ILE A 109 4.24 -13.84 -4.96
C ILE A 109 4.59 -12.39 -4.62
N GLU A 110 5.85 -12.10 -4.29
CA GLU A 110 6.34 -10.77 -3.92
C GLU A 110 6.73 -9.94 -5.14
N ARG A 111 7.40 -10.56 -6.12
CA ARG A 111 7.96 -9.85 -7.29
C ARG A 111 7.03 -9.80 -8.49
N GLY A 112 5.92 -10.53 -8.46
CA GLY A 112 5.04 -10.74 -9.59
C GLY A 112 5.73 -11.49 -10.75
N ILE A 113 5.38 -11.13 -11.97
CA ILE A 113 5.89 -11.76 -13.20
C ILE A 113 7.21 -11.10 -13.62
N PHE A 114 8.27 -11.89 -13.75
CA PHE A 114 9.60 -11.42 -14.12
C PHE A 114 10.29 -12.36 -15.10
N VAL A 115 11.31 -11.86 -15.79
CA VAL A 115 12.14 -12.64 -16.71
C VAL A 115 13.46 -12.97 -16.01
N ALA A 116 13.70 -14.24 -15.73
CA ALA A 116 14.91 -14.67 -15.05
C ALA A 116 16.13 -14.57 -15.97
N GLY A 117 17.21 -13.97 -15.46
CA GLY A 117 18.44 -13.73 -16.21
C GLY A 117 18.42 -12.48 -17.10
N LEU A 118 17.33 -11.70 -17.08
CA LEU A 118 17.28 -10.40 -17.76
C LEU A 118 18.14 -9.39 -17.01
N ARG A 119 19.05 -8.72 -17.71
CA ARG A 119 19.93 -7.68 -17.17
C ARG A 119 19.13 -6.43 -16.85
N GLU A 120 19.33 -5.92 -15.63
CA GLU A 120 18.75 -4.65 -15.16
C GLU A 120 19.90 -3.69 -14.85
N GLU A 121 20.03 -2.64 -15.65
CA GLU A 121 21.06 -1.60 -15.49
C GLU A 121 20.54 -0.46 -14.61
N ILE A 122 21.31 -0.09 -13.58
CA ILE A 122 21.01 1.08 -12.75
C ILE A 122 21.43 2.32 -13.51
N VAL A 123 20.52 3.28 -13.62
CA VAL A 123 20.74 4.51 -14.37
C VAL A 123 20.51 5.74 -13.51
N SER A 124 21.29 6.79 -13.77
CA SER A 124 21.32 8.01 -12.96
C SER A 124 20.99 9.27 -13.76
N CYS A 125 21.02 9.20 -15.09
CA CYS A 125 20.68 10.32 -15.97
C CYS A 125 20.00 9.82 -17.26
N PRO A 126 19.21 10.67 -17.94
CA PRO A 126 18.50 10.30 -19.16
C PRO A 126 19.44 9.91 -20.31
N GLU A 127 20.63 10.52 -20.41
CA GLU A 127 21.60 10.23 -21.46
C GLU A 127 22.10 8.79 -21.41
N GLN A 128 22.31 8.23 -20.21
CA GLN A 128 22.67 6.82 -20.02
C GLN A 128 21.58 5.90 -20.57
N VAL A 129 20.32 6.24 -20.35
CA VAL A 129 19.18 5.45 -20.83
C VAL A 129 19.08 5.48 -22.35
N LEU A 130 19.25 6.65 -22.95
CA LEU A 130 19.25 6.81 -24.41
C LEU A 130 20.40 6.03 -25.07
N GLN A 131 21.59 6.03 -24.45
CA GLN A 131 22.73 5.21 -24.92
C GLN A 131 22.45 3.71 -24.84
N LEU A 132 21.79 3.23 -23.77
CA LEU A 132 21.38 1.83 -23.64
C LEU A 132 20.32 1.44 -24.68
N LEU A 133 19.40 2.36 -25.02
CA LEU A 133 18.43 2.17 -26.09
C LEU A 133 19.12 2.01 -27.45
N ASP A 134 20.06 2.89 -27.78
CA ASP A 134 20.83 2.81 -29.03
C ASP A 134 21.70 1.55 -29.08
N PHE A 135 22.30 1.17 -27.96
CA PHE A 135 23.04 -0.08 -27.84
C PHE A 135 22.15 -1.30 -28.12
N GLY A 136 20.97 -1.37 -27.50
CA GLY A 136 20.05 -2.49 -27.70
C GLY A 136 19.53 -2.59 -29.12
N GLU A 137 19.24 -1.46 -29.76
CA GLU A 137 18.79 -1.43 -31.16
C GLU A 137 19.90 -1.82 -32.14
N ALA A 138 21.15 -1.44 -31.89
CA ALA A 138 22.27 -1.94 -32.67
C ALA A 138 22.37 -3.47 -32.62
N HIS A 139 22.14 -4.08 -31.45
CA HIS A 139 22.16 -5.54 -31.29
C HIS A 139 20.95 -6.22 -31.91
N ARG A 140 19.79 -5.57 -31.91
CA ARG A 140 18.62 -5.99 -32.66
C ARG A 140 18.92 -6.05 -34.17
N HIS A 141 19.58 -5.03 -34.71
CA HIS A 141 19.96 -4.94 -36.13
C HIS A 141 21.03 -5.97 -36.55
N VAL A 142 21.98 -6.31 -35.67
CA VAL A 142 23.03 -7.31 -35.97
C VAL A 142 22.45 -8.74 -36.11
N GLY A 143 21.30 -9.02 -35.48
CA GLY A 143 20.53 -10.25 -35.70
C GLY A 143 19.86 -10.34 -37.09
N GLU A 144 19.72 -9.20 -37.79
CA GLU A 144 19.14 -9.09 -39.12
C GLU A 144 20.20 -9.41 -40.18
N THR A 145 20.41 -10.69 -40.49
CA THR A 145 21.15 -11.05 -41.71
C THR A 145 20.38 -10.52 -42.95
N ASN A 146 21.12 -10.09 -43.99
CA ASN A 146 20.72 -9.38 -45.24
C ASN A 146 19.48 -9.89 -46.02
N MET A 147 18.76 -10.91 -45.55
CA MET A 147 17.58 -11.51 -46.18
C MET A 147 16.31 -11.53 -45.32
N ASN A 148 16.32 -10.99 -44.09
CA ASN A 148 15.16 -10.99 -43.18
C ASN A 148 14.86 -9.58 -42.66
N VAL A 149 13.66 -9.06 -42.97
CA VAL A 149 13.08 -7.94 -42.20
C VAL A 149 12.68 -8.50 -40.84
N TYR A 150 13.61 -8.53 -39.90
CA TYR A 150 13.48 -9.23 -38.61
C TYR A 150 12.72 -8.36 -37.59
N SER A 151 12.93 -7.04 -37.62
CA SER A 151 12.23 -6.05 -36.81
C SER A 151 10.69 -6.06 -36.94
N SER A 152 10.14 -6.49 -38.08
CA SER A 152 8.68 -6.64 -38.25
C SER A 152 8.09 -7.87 -37.57
N ARG A 153 8.95 -8.77 -37.10
CA ARG A 153 8.59 -10.12 -36.61
C ARG A 153 8.91 -10.33 -35.14
N SER A 154 9.65 -9.41 -34.52
CA SER A 154 9.95 -9.44 -33.09
C SER A 154 9.21 -8.34 -32.34
N HIS A 155 8.87 -8.61 -31.09
CA HIS A 155 8.37 -7.60 -30.16
C HIS A 155 9.55 -7.07 -29.35
N THR A 156 9.58 -5.78 -29.07
CA THR A 156 10.53 -5.22 -28.11
C THR A 156 9.81 -4.65 -26.91
N ILE A 157 10.36 -4.88 -25.72
CA ILE A 157 9.84 -4.36 -24.45
C ILE A 157 10.98 -3.62 -23.76
N PHE A 158 10.93 -2.30 -23.78
CA PHE A 158 11.78 -1.46 -22.96
C PHE A 158 11.10 -1.26 -21.60
N ARG A 159 11.75 -1.68 -20.53
CA ARG A 159 11.17 -1.70 -19.19
C ARG A 159 12.00 -0.82 -18.25
N MET A 160 11.31 0.06 -17.55
CA MET A 160 11.85 0.86 -16.45
C MET A 160 11.19 0.42 -15.14
N VAL A 161 11.99 0.01 -14.17
CA VAL A 161 11.57 -0.25 -12.79
C VAL A 161 11.94 0.95 -11.95
N ILE A 162 10.92 1.61 -11.40
CA ILE A 162 11.07 2.84 -10.62
C ILE A 162 10.79 2.48 -9.16
N GLU A 163 11.81 2.55 -8.33
CA GLU A 163 11.66 2.42 -6.89
C GLU A 163 11.77 3.80 -6.25
N SER A 164 10.91 4.08 -5.28
CA SER A 164 10.98 5.33 -4.52
C SER A 164 10.72 5.12 -3.04
N ARG A 165 11.48 5.81 -2.20
CA ARG A 165 11.30 5.86 -0.74
C ARG A 165 11.16 7.30 -0.28
N ASP A 166 10.48 7.52 0.83
CA ASP A 166 10.41 8.86 1.40
C ASP A 166 11.81 9.35 1.84
N ARG A 167 12.12 10.60 1.52
CA ARG A 167 13.36 11.26 1.88
C ARG A 167 13.18 11.81 3.28
N SER A 168 13.63 11.08 4.29
CA SER A 168 13.59 11.56 5.67
C SER A 168 14.54 12.74 5.85
N GLN A 169 13.98 13.94 6.03
CA GLN A 169 14.68 15.02 6.73
C GLN A 169 14.38 14.82 8.20
N ASP A 170 15.41 14.52 9.00
CA ASP A 170 15.43 14.59 10.47
C ASP A 170 14.14 14.18 11.21
N ASP A 171 14.05 12.95 11.71
CA ASP A 171 14.01 12.69 13.16
C ASP A 171 13.89 11.19 13.42
N ALA A 172 14.45 10.75 14.55
CA ALA A 172 14.45 9.37 15.03
C ALA A 172 13.04 8.79 15.34
N LEU A 173 11.95 9.42 14.90
CA LEU A 173 10.57 9.04 15.27
C LEU A 173 9.53 9.00 14.15
N GLN A 174 9.77 9.47 12.93
CA GLN A 174 8.66 9.59 11.96
C GLN A 174 9.10 9.28 10.53
N THR A 175 8.96 8.02 10.14
CA THR A 175 8.33 7.58 8.89
C THR A 175 8.45 6.06 8.79
N CYS A 176 7.35 5.46 8.34
CA CYS A 176 7.29 4.09 7.88
C CYS A 176 8.03 4.03 6.53
N ASP A 177 9.10 3.22 6.43
CA ASP A 177 9.87 3.01 5.19
C ASP A 177 9.05 2.21 4.16
N ALA A 178 8.00 2.85 3.66
CA ALA A 178 7.15 2.36 2.60
C ALA A 178 7.85 2.59 1.25
N VAL A 179 8.36 1.52 0.68
CA VAL A 179 9.01 1.56 -0.64
C VAL A 179 7.93 1.42 -1.69
N ARG A 180 7.79 2.40 -2.57
CA ARG A 180 6.92 2.28 -3.74
C ARG A 180 7.71 1.73 -4.90
N VAL A 181 7.16 0.73 -5.57
CA VAL A 181 7.79 0.12 -6.76
C VAL A 181 6.80 0.16 -7.90
N SER A 182 7.20 0.66 -9.06
CA SER A 182 6.39 0.57 -10.26
C SER A 182 7.19 0.04 -11.43
N VAL A 183 6.48 -0.60 -12.35
CA VAL A 183 7.04 -1.06 -13.62
C VAL A 183 6.36 -0.30 -14.75
N LEU A 184 7.17 0.38 -15.56
CA LEU A 184 6.78 1.02 -16.79
C LEU A 184 7.28 0.19 -17.98
N ASN A 185 6.36 -0.37 -18.76
CA ASN A 185 6.70 -1.10 -19.99
C ASN A 185 6.35 -0.25 -21.22
N LEU A 186 7.31 -0.05 -22.12
CA LEU A 186 7.13 0.61 -23.41
C LEU A 186 7.41 -0.42 -24.51
N VAL A 187 6.38 -0.78 -25.26
CA VAL A 187 6.40 -1.97 -26.12
C VAL A 187 6.16 -1.59 -27.58
N ASP A 188 7.04 -2.07 -28.46
CA ASP A 188 6.85 -2.05 -29.91
C ASP A 188 6.56 -3.48 -30.36
N LEU A 189 5.32 -3.75 -30.76
CA LEU A 189 4.90 -5.10 -31.15
C LEU A 189 5.32 -5.42 -32.59
N ALA A 190 5.40 -6.70 -32.91
CA ALA A 190 5.52 -7.19 -34.28
C ALA A 190 4.31 -6.78 -35.14
N GLY A 191 4.44 -6.91 -36.46
CA GLY A 191 3.36 -6.68 -37.42
C GLY A 191 2.15 -7.58 -37.16
N SER A 192 0.95 -6.99 -37.13
CA SER A 192 -0.31 -7.71 -36.92
C SER A 192 -0.88 -8.41 -38.16
N GLU A 193 -0.23 -8.26 -39.32
CA GLU A 193 -0.70 -8.83 -40.58
C GLU A 193 -0.63 -10.36 -40.62
N ARG A 194 -1.51 -10.99 -41.41
CA ARG A 194 -1.56 -12.44 -41.53
C ARG A 194 -0.38 -12.98 -42.36
N VAL A 195 0.28 -14.03 -41.85
CA VAL A 195 1.40 -14.72 -42.53
C VAL A 195 1.01 -15.29 -43.89
N ALA A 196 -0.26 -15.64 -44.12
CA ALA A 196 -0.71 -16.12 -45.43
C ALA A 196 -0.51 -15.10 -46.57
N LYS A 197 -0.45 -13.78 -46.26
CA LYS A 197 -0.21 -12.72 -47.25
C LYS A 197 1.28 -12.44 -47.47
N THR A 198 2.19 -13.00 -46.68
CA THR A 198 3.63 -12.72 -46.78
C THR A 198 4.39 -13.64 -47.74
N GLY A 199 3.71 -14.64 -48.34
CA GLY A 199 4.29 -15.56 -49.33
C GLY A 199 5.39 -16.47 -48.77
N ALA A 200 5.41 -16.69 -47.45
CA ALA A 200 6.46 -17.45 -46.78
C ALA A 200 6.29 -18.97 -46.91
N GLU A 201 7.28 -19.67 -47.49
CA GLU A 201 7.32 -21.14 -47.58
C GLU A 201 8.29 -21.77 -46.54
N GLY A 202 8.05 -23.03 -46.16
CA GLY A 202 8.98 -23.84 -45.38
C GLY A 202 9.20 -23.37 -43.93
N ALA A 203 10.47 -23.23 -43.51
CA ALA A 203 10.84 -22.83 -42.14
C ALA A 203 10.27 -21.45 -41.75
N ARG A 204 10.08 -20.55 -42.73
CA ARG A 204 9.46 -19.24 -42.53
C ARG A 204 7.96 -19.33 -42.21
N LEU A 205 7.27 -20.39 -42.66
CA LEU A 205 5.86 -20.64 -42.32
C LEU A 205 5.71 -21.15 -40.88
N LYS A 206 6.66 -21.99 -40.42
CA LYS A 206 6.75 -22.41 -39.00
C LYS A 206 7.09 -21.23 -38.08
N GLU A 207 8.05 -20.40 -38.48
CA GLU A 207 8.40 -19.14 -37.79
C GLU A 207 7.22 -18.16 -37.71
N GLY A 208 6.53 -17.94 -38.84
CA GLY A 208 5.33 -17.10 -38.90
C GLY A 208 4.19 -17.61 -38.01
N SER A 209 4.08 -18.93 -37.82
CA SER A 209 3.12 -19.52 -36.87
C SER A 209 3.40 -19.09 -35.43
N HIS A 210 4.66 -19.04 -35.02
CA HIS A 210 5.05 -18.65 -33.66
C HIS A 210 5.01 -17.13 -33.43
N ILE A 211 5.34 -16.32 -34.43
CA ILE A 211 5.19 -14.85 -34.32
C ILE A 211 3.72 -14.50 -34.15
N ASN A 212 2.85 -15.07 -34.98
CA ASN A 212 1.41 -14.89 -34.85
C ASN A 212 0.87 -15.48 -33.55
N LYS A 213 1.52 -16.49 -32.95
CA LYS A 213 1.07 -17.06 -31.68
C LYS A 213 0.94 -15.96 -30.63
N SER A 214 1.98 -15.15 -30.42
CA SER A 214 1.96 -14.05 -29.43
C SER A 214 0.85 -13.02 -29.68
N LEU A 215 0.67 -12.57 -30.93
CA LEU A 215 -0.37 -11.59 -31.29
C LEU A 215 -1.78 -12.19 -31.32
N MET A 216 -1.93 -13.45 -31.72
CA MET A 216 -3.19 -14.19 -31.69
C MET A 216 -3.63 -14.43 -30.24
N THR A 217 -2.70 -14.83 -29.36
CA THR A 217 -2.97 -14.95 -27.93
C THR A 217 -3.34 -13.60 -27.34
N LEU A 218 -2.63 -12.51 -27.69
CA LEU A 218 -2.99 -11.15 -27.28
C LEU A 218 -4.41 -10.78 -27.70
N GLY A 219 -4.78 -11.03 -28.96
CA GLY A 219 -6.14 -10.81 -29.46
C GLY A 219 -7.18 -11.66 -28.73
N THR A 220 -6.85 -12.90 -28.36
CA THR A 220 -7.72 -13.81 -27.60
C THR A 220 -7.93 -13.32 -26.17
N VAL A 221 -6.86 -12.89 -25.51
CA VAL A 221 -6.90 -12.29 -24.17
C VAL A 221 -7.78 -11.04 -24.17
N ILE A 222 -7.54 -10.11 -25.10
CA ILE A 222 -8.37 -8.91 -25.25
C ILE A 222 -9.84 -9.25 -25.51
N ASN A 223 -10.12 -10.21 -26.39
CA ASN A 223 -11.51 -10.59 -26.68
C ASN A 223 -12.22 -11.11 -25.43
N LYS A 224 -11.59 -12.03 -24.71
CA LYS A 224 -12.12 -12.60 -23.46
C LYS A 224 -12.34 -11.53 -22.39
N LEU A 225 -11.37 -10.64 -22.20
CA LEU A 225 -11.52 -9.54 -21.23
C LEU A 225 -12.62 -8.56 -21.63
N SER A 226 -12.83 -8.33 -22.92
CA SER A 226 -13.82 -7.37 -23.42
C SER A 226 -15.27 -7.86 -23.35
N GLU A 227 -15.50 -9.18 -23.37
CA GLU A 227 -16.83 -9.81 -23.32
C GLU A 227 -17.22 -10.25 -21.90
N GLY A 228 -16.29 -10.11 -20.94
CA GLY A 228 -16.45 -10.57 -19.56
C GLY A 228 -15.83 -11.95 -19.33
N ILE A 229 -15.09 -12.10 -18.24
CA ILE A 229 -14.38 -13.34 -17.92
C ILE A 229 -15.37 -14.49 -17.64
N GLU A 230 -16.50 -14.20 -16.99
CA GLU A 230 -17.52 -15.20 -16.63
C GLU A 230 -18.26 -15.76 -17.86
N SER A 231 -18.48 -14.95 -18.89
CA SER A 231 -19.19 -15.38 -20.10
C SER A 231 -18.34 -16.32 -20.98
N GLN A 232 -17.02 -16.31 -20.81
CA GLN A 232 -16.03 -17.02 -21.63
C GLN A 232 -15.26 -18.12 -20.86
N GLY A 233 -15.85 -18.66 -19.79
CA GLY A 233 -15.33 -19.82 -19.07
C GLY A 233 -14.31 -19.51 -17.97
N GLY A 234 -14.28 -18.30 -17.43
CA GLY A 234 -13.57 -17.95 -16.18
C GLY A 234 -12.05 -17.77 -16.30
N HIS A 235 -11.41 -18.40 -17.29
CA HIS A 235 -9.94 -18.40 -17.42
C HIS A 235 -9.45 -17.60 -18.63
N VAL A 236 -8.50 -16.68 -18.38
CA VAL A 236 -7.81 -15.88 -19.41
C VAL A 236 -6.44 -16.50 -19.72
N PRO A 237 -6.14 -16.82 -21.00
CA PRO A 237 -4.98 -17.63 -21.38
C PRO A 237 -3.66 -16.82 -21.46
N TYR A 238 -3.27 -16.11 -20.41
CA TYR A 238 -2.01 -15.34 -20.41
C TYR A 238 -0.77 -16.21 -20.64
N ARG A 239 -0.82 -17.48 -20.21
CA ARG A 239 0.30 -18.43 -20.27
C ARG A 239 0.58 -18.96 -21.68
N ASP A 240 -0.34 -18.78 -22.62
CA ASP A 240 -0.21 -19.33 -23.97
C ASP A 240 0.87 -18.62 -24.79
N SER A 241 1.25 -17.38 -24.42
CA SER A 241 2.40 -16.69 -25.00
C SER A 241 3.27 -16.01 -23.95
N LYS A 242 4.58 -15.89 -24.22
CA LYS A 242 5.50 -15.17 -23.33
C LYS A 242 5.14 -13.68 -23.23
N LEU A 243 4.72 -13.07 -24.34
CA LEU A 243 4.28 -11.68 -24.42
C LEU A 243 3.09 -11.41 -23.48
N THR A 244 2.00 -12.18 -23.62
CA THR A 244 0.80 -12.00 -22.78
C THR A 244 1.05 -12.31 -21.32
N ARG A 245 2.01 -13.21 -21.02
CA ARG A 245 2.41 -13.48 -19.64
C ARG A 245 3.16 -12.29 -19.04
N ILE A 246 4.11 -11.71 -19.76
CA ILE A 246 4.85 -10.53 -19.31
C ILE A 246 3.92 -9.32 -19.14
N LEU A 247 2.96 -9.14 -20.05
CA LEU A 247 2.02 -8.02 -20.07
C LEU A 247 0.72 -8.30 -19.30
N GLN A 248 0.62 -9.41 -18.58
CA GLN A 248 -0.58 -9.76 -17.80
C GLN A 248 -1.03 -8.63 -16.86
N PRO A 249 -0.15 -7.91 -16.13
CA PRO A 249 -0.59 -6.76 -15.32
C PRO A 249 -1.22 -5.62 -16.13
N ALA A 250 -0.84 -5.47 -17.41
CA ALA A 250 -1.34 -4.44 -18.31
C ALA A 250 -2.69 -4.77 -18.96
N LEU A 251 -3.13 -6.03 -18.90
CA LEU A 251 -4.31 -6.53 -19.57
C LEU A 251 -5.28 -7.05 -18.51
N GLY A 252 -6.23 -6.22 -18.04
CA GLY A 252 -7.17 -6.61 -16.99
C GLY A 252 -6.57 -6.71 -15.59
N GLY A 253 -5.38 -6.15 -15.37
CA GLY A 253 -4.62 -6.25 -14.12
C GLY A 253 -4.34 -4.90 -13.45
N ASN A 254 -3.30 -4.89 -12.61
CA ASN A 254 -2.83 -3.68 -11.91
C ASN A 254 -1.80 -2.93 -12.77
N ALA A 255 -2.27 -2.17 -13.75
CA ALA A 255 -1.50 -1.16 -14.46
C ALA A 255 -2.40 -0.18 -15.22
N ARG A 256 -1.93 1.04 -15.44
CA ARG A 256 -2.50 1.97 -16.43
C ARG A 256 -1.94 1.63 -17.81
N THR A 257 -2.82 1.43 -18.77
CA THR A 257 -2.43 0.95 -20.11
C THR A 257 -2.95 1.88 -21.19
N VAL A 258 -2.07 2.26 -22.12
CA VAL A 258 -2.43 2.91 -23.39
C VAL A 258 -2.02 2.01 -24.55
N ILE A 259 -2.93 1.86 -25.50
CA ILE A 259 -2.73 1.06 -26.71
C ILE A 259 -2.79 1.99 -27.91
N ILE A 260 -1.67 2.16 -28.59
CA ILE A 260 -1.58 3.02 -29.77
C ILE A 260 -1.78 2.13 -31.00
N CYS A 261 -2.90 2.28 -31.68
CA CYS A 261 -3.24 1.47 -32.86
C CYS A 261 -2.82 2.20 -34.14
N ASN A 262 -1.67 1.83 -34.69
CA ASN A 262 -1.12 2.39 -35.93
C ASN A 262 -1.75 1.73 -37.15
N VAL A 263 -2.34 2.54 -38.03
CA VAL A 263 -2.99 2.10 -39.27
C VAL A 263 -2.38 2.79 -40.49
N THR A 264 -2.58 2.21 -41.68
CA THR A 264 -2.17 2.82 -42.95
C THR A 264 -3.39 3.22 -43.77
N PRO A 265 -3.38 4.39 -44.44
CA PRO A 265 -4.45 4.81 -45.34
C PRO A 265 -4.39 4.12 -46.71
N ALA A 266 -3.34 3.33 -46.99
CA ALA A 266 -3.16 2.70 -48.29
C ALA A 266 -4.25 1.65 -48.56
N MET A 267 -4.93 1.78 -49.71
CA MET A 267 -6.04 0.92 -50.10
C MET A 267 -5.69 -0.57 -50.12
N VAL A 268 -4.45 -0.92 -50.46
CA VAL A 268 -3.95 -2.30 -50.49
C VAL A 268 -3.96 -2.98 -49.11
N HIS A 269 -4.08 -2.19 -48.04
CA HIS A 269 -3.99 -2.63 -46.65
C HIS A 269 -5.31 -2.45 -45.87
N VAL A 270 -6.41 -2.16 -46.57
CA VAL A 270 -7.71 -1.87 -45.93
C VAL A 270 -8.19 -2.97 -44.97
N ASP A 271 -7.95 -4.25 -45.30
CA ASP A 271 -8.32 -5.38 -44.44
C ASP A 271 -7.55 -5.40 -43.12
N GLU A 272 -6.25 -5.07 -43.17
CA GLU A 272 -5.40 -5.06 -41.98
C GLU A 272 -5.74 -3.85 -41.11
N THR A 273 -5.95 -2.67 -41.71
CA THR A 273 -6.47 -1.48 -41.02
C THR A 273 -7.81 -1.78 -40.34
N LYS A 274 -8.73 -2.46 -41.02
CA LYS A 274 -10.00 -2.92 -40.43
C LYS A 274 -9.76 -3.87 -39.25
N GLY A 275 -8.83 -4.81 -39.38
CA GLY A 275 -8.44 -5.73 -38.30
C GLY A 275 -7.92 -4.99 -37.07
N THR A 276 -7.04 -4.01 -37.27
CA THR A 276 -6.50 -3.16 -36.20
C THR A 276 -7.58 -2.34 -35.50
N LEU A 277 -8.52 -1.74 -36.25
CA LEU A 277 -9.63 -0.98 -35.68
C LEU A 277 -10.62 -1.88 -34.92
N GLN A 278 -10.84 -3.11 -35.38
CA GLN A 278 -11.64 -4.11 -34.65
C GLN A 278 -10.97 -4.53 -33.35
N PHE A 279 -9.64 -4.71 -33.36
CA PHE A 279 -8.87 -4.95 -32.15
C PHE A 279 -9.01 -3.79 -31.16
N ALA A 280 -8.83 -2.54 -31.61
CA ALA A 280 -8.98 -1.34 -30.78
C ALA A 280 -10.37 -1.24 -30.13
N SER A 281 -11.42 -1.51 -30.91
CA SER A 281 -12.82 -1.50 -30.44
C SER A 281 -13.12 -2.55 -29.36
N ARG A 282 -12.37 -3.66 -29.33
CA ARG A 282 -12.43 -4.65 -28.23
C ARG A 282 -11.59 -4.20 -27.04
N ALA A 283 -10.38 -3.73 -27.31
CA ALA A 283 -9.40 -3.38 -26.29
C ALA A 283 -9.88 -2.24 -25.38
N ILE A 284 -10.59 -1.25 -25.91
CA ILE A 284 -11.17 -0.15 -25.11
C ILE A 284 -12.18 -0.60 -24.05
N ARG A 285 -12.77 -1.80 -24.20
CA ARG A 285 -13.73 -2.35 -23.22
C ARG A 285 -13.05 -3.11 -22.09
N VAL A 286 -11.73 -3.33 -22.18
CA VAL A 286 -10.96 -3.98 -21.12
C VAL A 286 -10.76 -2.98 -19.99
N THR A 287 -11.10 -3.40 -18.76
CA THR A 287 -10.97 -2.56 -17.56
C THR A 287 -9.79 -3.04 -16.72
N ASN A 288 -8.94 -2.10 -16.29
CA ASN A 288 -7.81 -2.37 -15.41
C ASN A 288 -8.05 -1.79 -14.01
N CYS A 289 -7.48 -2.42 -13.00
CA CYS A 289 -7.55 -1.99 -11.59
C CYS A 289 -6.18 -1.50 -11.14
N ALA A 290 -5.77 -0.31 -11.61
CA ALA A 290 -4.48 0.27 -11.28
C ALA A 290 -4.43 0.79 -9.83
N GLN A 291 -3.41 0.39 -9.07
CA GLN A 291 -3.19 0.74 -7.68
C GLN A 291 -1.73 1.17 -7.47
N VAL A 292 -1.48 1.94 -6.42
CA VAL A 292 -0.11 2.27 -6.00
C VAL A 292 0.50 1.03 -5.36
N ASN A 293 1.62 0.54 -5.89
CA ASN A 293 2.31 -0.59 -5.27
C ASN A 293 3.23 -0.07 -4.18
N GLU A 294 2.82 -0.30 -2.94
CA GLU A 294 3.58 0.03 -1.75
C GLU A 294 4.02 -1.25 -1.06
N ILE A 295 5.33 -1.48 -1.03
CA ILE A 295 5.95 -2.58 -0.32
C ILE A 295 6.35 -2.05 1.05
N VAL A 296 5.63 -2.50 2.08
CA VAL A 296 6.04 -2.29 3.46
C VAL A 296 7.14 -3.30 3.75
N THR A 297 8.38 -2.83 3.91
CA THR A 297 9.49 -3.73 4.26
C THR A 297 9.25 -4.42 5.60
N ASP A 298 9.79 -5.63 5.81
CA ASP A 298 9.68 -6.32 7.10
C ASP A 298 10.21 -5.47 8.26
N ALA A 299 11.25 -4.67 8.01
CA ALA A 299 11.77 -3.69 8.96
C ALA A 299 10.76 -2.58 9.27
N ALA A 300 10.06 -2.04 8.26
CA ALA A 300 8.99 -1.06 8.44
C ALA A 300 7.77 -1.65 9.15
N LEU A 301 7.41 -2.91 8.85
CA LEU A 301 6.32 -3.63 9.50
C LEU A 301 6.63 -3.89 10.97
N LEU A 302 7.84 -4.35 11.28
CA LEU A 302 8.33 -4.54 12.65
C LEU A 302 8.38 -3.22 13.42
N LYS A 303 8.82 -2.12 12.79
CA LYS A 303 8.82 -0.78 13.41
C LYS A 303 7.40 -0.30 13.70
N ARG A 304 6.46 -0.52 12.77
CA ARG A 304 5.03 -0.19 12.95
C ARG A 304 4.40 -0.99 14.10
N GLN A 305 4.63 -2.29 14.14
CA GLN A 305 4.14 -3.16 15.22
C GLN A 305 4.74 -2.78 16.58
N LYS A 306 6.04 -2.48 16.65
CA LYS A 306 6.67 -2.01 17.90
C LYS A 306 6.07 -0.71 18.40
N ARG A 307 5.80 0.23 17.49
CA ARG A 307 5.14 1.50 17.85
C ARG A 307 3.71 1.29 18.34
N GLU A 308 2.94 0.43 17.68
CA GLU A 308 1.59 0.10 18.12
C GLU A 308 1.61 -0.55 19.50
N ILE A 309 2.57 -1.42 19.78
CA ILE A 309 2.81 -1.97 21.12
C ILE A 309 3.17 -0.87 22.13
N GLU A 310 4.02 0.10 21.78
CA GLU A 310 4.38 1.22 22.67
C GLU A 310 3.22 2.17 22.94
N GLU A 311 2.43 2.53 21.93
CA GLU A 311 1.23 3.36 22.09
C GLU A 311 0.18 2.65 22.96
N LEU A 312 -0.04 1.35 22.74
CA LEU A 312 -0.95 0.55 23.57
C LEU A 312 -0.43 0.42 25.01
N ARG A 313 0.88 0.26 25.21
CA ARG A 313 1.51 0.25 26.54
C ARG A 313 1.37 1.59 27.25
N LYS A 314 1.55 2.70 26.53
CA LYS A 314 1.38 4.04 27.08
C LYS A 314 -0.07 4.29 27.51
N LYS A 315 -1.05 3.94 26.66
CA LYS A 315 -2.48 3.99 27.00
C LYS A 315 -2.83 3.12 28.22
N LEU A 316 -2.20 1.94 28.34
CA LEU A 316 -2.36 1.08 29.51
C LEU A 316 -1.78 1.71 30.78
N GLN A 317 -0.61 2.36 30.71
CA GLN A 317 0.00 3.05 31.85
C GLN A 317 -0.78 4.29 32.28
N GLU A 318 -1.28 5.09 31.33
CA GLU A 318 -2.10 6.26 31.60
C GLU A 318 -3.39 5.86 32.32
N ASN A 319 -4.11 4.84 31.81
CA ASN A 319 -5.29 4.29 32.49
C ASN A 319 -4.99 3.74 33.90
N HIS A 320 -3.81 3.14 34.11
CA HIS A 320 -3.43 2.62 35.43
C HIS A 320 -3.07 3.74 36.41
N SER A 321 -2.43 4.81 35.93
CA SER A 321 -2.07 5.99 36.73
C SER A 321 -3.31 6.76 37.18
N GLU A 322 -4.27 6.98 36.27
CA GLU A 322 -5.54 7.65 36.60
C GLU A 322 -6.33 6.88 37.66
N HIS A 323 -6.39 5.55 37.55
CA HIS A 323 -7.06 4.70 38.55
C HIS A 323 -6.36 4.77 39.93
N LEU A 324 -5.03 4.79 39.97
CA LEU A 324 -4.26 4.91 41.21
C LEU A 324 -4.44 6.28 41.86
N GLU A 325 -4.50 7.35 41.07
CA GLU A 325 -4.73 8.71 41.57
C GLU A 325 -6.12 8.88 42.17
N GLU A 326 -7.16 8.34 41.53
CA GLU A 326 -8.53 8.33 42.07
C GLU A 326 -8.62 7.55 43.39
N GLU A 327 -7.96 6.39 43.48
CA GLU A 327 -7.98 5.55 44.68
C GLU A 327 -7.23 6.21 45.85
N VAL A 328 -6.09 6.86 45.58
CA VAL A 328 -5.35 7.64 46.59
C VAL A 328 -6.13 8.86 47.06
N LEU A 329 -6.83 9.57 46.15
CA LEU A 329 -7.70 10.70 46.51
C LEU A 329 -8.89 10.26 47.37
N SER A 330 -9.50 9.13 47.03
CA SER A 330 -10.60 8.53 47.81
C SER A 330 -10.17 8.19 49.24
N LEU A 331 -9.06 7.45 49.38
CA LEU A 331 -8.50 7.08 50.69
C LEU A 331 -8.13 8.31 51.54
N ARG A 332 -7.59 9.36 50.91
CA ARG A 332 -7.23 10.60 51.61
C ARG A 332 -8.45 11.35 52.13
N ASN A 333 -9.53 11.39 51.35
CA ASN A 333 -10.80 12.01 51.76
C ASN A 333 -11.45 11.25 52.92
N ASP A 334 -11.40 9.92 52.92
CA ASP A 334 -11.96 9.12 54.01
C ASP A 334 -11.14 9.24 55.30
N MET A 335 -9.82 9.34 55.19
CA MET A 335 -8.95 9.60 56.35
C MET A 335 -9.27 10.94 57.02
N LEU A 336 -9.50 12.01 56.23
CA LEU A 336 -9.90 13.32 56.74
C LEU A 336 -11.25 13.30 57.46
N LYS A 337 -12.23 12.53 56.96
CA LYS A 337 -13.54 12.35 57.63
C LYS A 337 -13.37 11.67 58.99
N ILE A 338 -12.56 10.61 59.06
CA ILE A 338 -12.29 9.89 60.31
C ILE A 338 -11.63 10.81 61.34
N GLU A 339 -10.70 11.67 60.92
CA GLU A 339 -10.02 12.61 61.80
C GLU A 339 -10.97 13.69 62.35
N LEU A 340 -11.83 14.26 61.51
CA LEU A 340 -12.89 15.19 61.91
C LEU A 340 -13.90 14.55 62.89
N GLU A 341 -14.30 13.30 62.65
CA GLU A 341 -15.18 12.57 63.56
C GLU A 341 -14.53 12.30 64.92
N ARG A 342 -13.23 11.97 64.93
CA ARG A 342 -12.46 11.79 66.17
C ARG A 342 -12.37 13.07 66.98
N GLU A 343 -12.08 14.20 66.36
CA GLU A 343 -12.04 15.50 67.03
C GLU A 343 -13.41 15.88 67.61
N ARG A 344 -14.48 15.66 66.83
CA ARG A 344 -15.86 15.93 67.29
C ARG A 344 -16.23 15.07 68.49
N MET A 345 -15.89 13.77 68.45
CA MET A 345 -16.15 12.85 69.55
C MET A 345 -15.35 13.19 70.80
N ALA A 346 -14.09 13.63 70.65
CA ALA A 346 -13.26 14.10 71.75
C ALA A 346 -13.84 15.35 72.43
N LEU A 347 -14.35 16.30 71.64
CA LEU A 347 -15.00 17.50 72.15
C LEU A 347 -16.31 17.17 72.89
N GLU A 348 -17.11 16.23 72.38
CA GLU A 348 -18.33 15.76 73.05
C GLU A 348 -18.01 15.07 74.39
N LEU A 349 -16.97 14.25 74.45
CA LEU A 349 -16.49 13.62 75.69
C LEU A 349 -16.04 14.66 76.71
N GLN A 350 -15.31 15.69 76.27
CA GLN A 350 -14.85 16.78 77.14
C GLN A 350 -16.04 17.57 77.72
N ASN A 351 -17.01 17.92 76.89
CA ASN A 351 -18.23 18.61 77.31
C ASN A 351 -19.07 17.75 78.29
N LYS A 352 -19.14 16.43 78.06
CA LYS A 352 -19.83 15.50 78.95
C LYS A 352 -19.13 15.41 80.31
N ALA A 353 -17.81 15.30 80.32
CA ALA A 353 -17.02 15.27 81.56
C ALA A 353 -17.17 16.58 82.37
N GLU A 354 -17.24 17.73 81.71
CA GLU A 354 -17.44 19.01 82.38
C GLU A 354 -18.86 19.11 83.00
N ARG A 355 -19.88 18.62 82.30
CA ARG A 355 -21.26 18.54 82.84
C ARG A 355 -21.35 17.61 84.04
N GLU A 356 -20.72 16.43 83.97
CA GLU A 356 -20.67 15.49 85.10
C GLU A 356 -19.97 16.12 86.32
N ARG A 357 -18.89 16.87 86.10
CA ARG A 357 -18.19 17.58 87.17
C ARG A 357 -19.09 18.64 87.84
N ARG A 358 -19.78 19.47 87.06
CA ARG A 358 -20.72 20.47 87.60
C ARG A 358 -21.87 19.81 88.37
N MET A 359 -22.38 18.69 87.88
CA MET A 359 -23.44 17.94 88.55
C MET A 359 -22.96 17.33 89.88
N LYS A 360 -21.73 16.81 89.94
CA LYS A 360 -21.11 16.36 91.20
C LYS A 360 -20.93 17.50 92.19
N GLU A 361 -20.43 18.65 91.75
CA GLU A 361 -20.29 19.84 92.60
C GLU A 361 -21.65 20.33 93.13
N GLN A 362 -22.72 20.27 92.33
CA GLN A 362 -24.08 20.57 92.79
C GLN A 362 -24.59 19.56 93.83
N ILE A 363 -24.35 18.26 93.64
CA ILE A 363 -24.72 17.20 94.60
C ILE A 363 -23.97 17.36 95.91
N GLU A 364 -22.69 17.72 95.86
CA GLU A 364 -21.85 17.95 97.03
C GLU A 364 -22.34 19.18 97.82
N ASN A 365 -22.61 20.29 97.12
CA ASN A 365 -23.20 21.49 97.71
C ASN A 365 -24.58 21.24 98.35
N LEU A 366 -25.44 20.45 97.69
CA LEU A 366 -26.74 20.05 98.24
C LEU A 366 -26.58 19.15 99.48
N SER A 367 -25.65 18.20 99.43
CA SER A 367 -25.33 17.34 100.59
C SER A 367 -24.85 18.15 101.79
N THR A 368 -24.02 19.17 101.59
CA THR A 368 -23.60 20.07 102.68
C THR A 368 -24.74 20.92 103.24
N MET A 369 -25.72 21.33 102.43
CA MET A 369 -26.93 22.00 102.94
C MET A 369 -27.81 21.03 103.75
N VAL A 370 -28.01 19.80 103.26
CA VAL A 370 -28.82 18.78 103.94
C VAL A 370 -28.20 18.39 105.29
N LEU A 371 -26.88 18.25 105.36
CA LEU A 371 -26.15 17.96 106.61
C LEU A 371 -26.25 19.11 107.64
N ASN A 372 -26.34 20.36 107.18
CA ASN A 372 -26.53 21.51 108.07
C ASN A 372 -27.99 21.70 108.52
N SER A 373 -28.96 21.10 107.82
CA SER A 373 -30.38 21.06 108.24
C SER A 373 -30.76 19.84 109.08
N ALA A 374 -29.89 18.81 109.18
CA ALA A 374 -30.18 17.54 109.86
C ALA A 374 -29.58 17.42 111.28
N VAL A 375 -29.28 18.54 111.94
CA VAL A 375 -28.88 18.57 113.37
C VAL A 375 -30.07 18.81 114.31
N ASP A 376 -31.24 19.21 113.81
CA ASP A 376 -32.49 19.30 114.59
C ASP A 376 -33.55 18.36 114.00
N ASP A 377 -33.50 17.07 114.37
CA ASP A 377 -34.64 16.40 115.02
C ASP A 377 -34.37 14.89 115.20
N ARG A 378 -34.36 14.47 116.47
CA ARG A 378 -34.44 13.08 116.90
C ARG A 378 -35.92 12.71 117.02
N HIS A 379 -36.39 11.67 116.31
CA HIS A 379 -36.98 10.46 116.90
C HIS A 379 -37.75 9.56 115.90
N THR A 380 -37.71 8.27 116.25
CA THR A 380 -38.75 7.22 116.04
C THR A 380 -38.86 6.45 114.72
N ASP A 381 -38.43 5.18 114.83
CA ASP A 381 -39.24 3.96 114.67
C ASP A 381 -39.06 3.08 113.42
N LYS A 382 -39.25 1.80 113.72
CA LYS A 382 -38.88 0.55 113.05
C LYS A 382 -39.64 0.27 111.75
N SER A 383 -38.99 -0.51 110.88
CA SER A 383 -39.45 -1.82 110.36
C SER A 383 -39.38 -2.02 108.85
N MET A 384 -38.95 -3.24 108.49
CA MET A 384 -39.33 -4.05 107.32
C MET A 384 -38.70 -3.82 105.92
N LYS A 385 -37.79 -4.75 105.61
CA LYS A 385 -37.84 -5.79 104.54
C LYS A 385 -37.81 -5.43 103.04
N LYS A 386 -37.00 -6.29 102.36
CA LYS A 386 -37.09 -6.86 101.00
C LYS A 386 -36.46 -6.06 99.85
N VAL A 387 -35.35 -6.53 99.27
CA VAL A 387 -35.17 -7.57 98.20
C VAL A 387 -35.15 -6.92 96.81
N CYS A 388 -34.00 -7.02 96.11
CA CYS A 388 -33.86 -7.74 94.84
C CYS A 388 -32.41 -7.68 94.32
N LYS A 389 -31.82 -8.86 94.13
CA LYS A 389 -30.72 -9.13 93.18
C LYS A 389 -31.27 -9.05 91.76
N PHE A 390 -30.42 -8.72 90.79
CA PHE A 390 -30.38 -9.46 89.52
C PHE A 390 -28.96 -9.48 88.96
N GLU A 391 -28.48 -10.69 88.70
CA GLU A 391 -27.23 -11.04 88.03
C GLU A 391 -27.42 -11.07 86.51
N ASN A 392 -26.29 -10.85 85.81
CA ASN A 392 -25.81 -11.49 84.57
C ASN A 392 -26.67 -11.58 83.31
N VAL A 393 -26.00 -11.34 82.17
CA VAL A 393 -25.83 -12.19 80.95
C VAL A 393 -25.26 -11.21 79.88
N GLY A 394 -24.03 -11.28 79.38
CA GLY A 394 -23.39 -12.37 78.63
C GLY A 394 -23.84 -12.32 77.17
N PHE A 395 -22.98 -11.99 76.19
CA PHE A 395 -22.81 -12.77 74.95
C PHE A 395 -21.70 -12.22 74.04
N SER A 396 -21.00 -13.19 73.47
CA SER A 396 -19.91 -13.16 72.50
C SER A 396 -20.41 -12.84 71.08
N GLN A 397 -19.56 -12.25 70.21
CA GLN A 397 -19.24 -12.88 68.92
C GLN A 397 -18.13 -12.16 68.13
N GLN A 398 -17.30 -13.02 67.53
CA GLN A 398 -16.22 -12.79 66.57
C GLN A 398 -16.75 -12.33 65.20
N LEU A 399 -15.92 -11.62 64.42
CA LEU A 399 -15.86 -11.80 62.96
C LEU A 399 -14.41 -11.61 62.45
N GLN A 400 -13.86 -12.68 61.86
CA GLN A 400 -12.68 -12.75 60.97
C GLN A 400 -12.99 -11.97 59.67
N VAL A 401 -12.15 -11.11 59.10
CA VAL A 401 -10.95 -11.35 58.28
C VAL A 401 -10.99 -12.62 57.41
N VAL A 402 -11.52 -12.50 56.18
CA VAL A 402 -10.77 -12.68 54.91
C VAL A 402 -11.41 -11.75 53.88
#